data_AF-A0A8C7L6I7-F1
#
_entry.id   AF-A0A8C7L6I7-F1
#
_cell.length_a   1.000
_cell.length_b   1.000
_cell.length_c   1.000
_cell.angle_alpha   90.00
_cell.angle_beta   90.00
_cell.angle_gamma   90.00
#
_symmetry.space_group_name_H-M   'P 1'
#
loop_
_entity.id
_entity.type
_entity.pdbx_description
1 polymer ?
#
loop_
_entity_poly.entity_id
_entity_poly.type
_entity_poly.pdbx_seq_one_letter_code
_entity_poly.pdbx_strand_id
1 'polypeptide(L)'
;MYSQVDYTAELPLDQMAAKINEAHDHIAKAEKYLKTSFMKWKPDYDSAASEYSKAAVAFKNAKMLEEAKEAYLQEAEAHTNNKTYPFAVSFEQEAIQYIERASMMYVENGTPDTAALALDRAGKLIESQDLAKAVDLYQKAASVFENEDRLRQAVEMLGKASRLLVRQHKLDEAAVSIQKEKNMYKEIENYPTCFKKTIAQVLVHLHRNDFVAADKCVRESYSLPGFSGSEDCIALEQLLQGYDEQDEDQVHCVCNSPLFKYMDNDYAKLSISLRVPGGGKKKAPASAADAGEGAEAGEADEDEYAGGLC
;
A
#
# COMPACT_ATOMS: atom_id res chain seq x y z
N MET A 1 -5.93 -15.54 50.92
CA MET A 1 -6.44 -14.16 50.89
C MET A 1 -5.33 -13.30 50.32
N TYR A 2 -5.23 -13.27 48.98
CA TYR A 2 -4.21 -12.48 48.28
C TYR A 2 -4.71 -11.04 48.19
N SER A 3 -3.95 -10.09 48.73
CA SER A 3 -4.23 -8.67 48.51
C SER A 3 -3.80 -8.30 47.10
N GLN A 4 -4.72 -7.71 46.34
CA GLN A 4 -4.43 -7.04 45.07
C GLN A 4 -3.37 -5.96 45.31
N VAL A 5 -2.33 -5.99 44.49
CA VAL A 5 -1.41 -4.86 44.33
C VAL A 5 -1.90 -4.13 43.08
N ASP A 6 -2.61 -3.03 43.28
CA ASP A 6 -2.99 -2.11 42.21
C ASP A 6 -1.73 -1.41 41.68
N TYR A 7 -1.27 -1.80 40.49
CA TYR A 7 -0.22 -1.14 39.73
C TYR A 7 -0.84 -0.18 38.72
N THR A 8 -1.44 0.90 39.21
CA THR A 8 -1.67 2.13 38.43
C THR A 8 -1.41 3.32 39.34
N ALA A 9 -0.14 3.66 39.54
CA ALA A 9 0.21 4.90 40.21
C ALA A 9 -0.21 6.07 39.32
N GLU A 10 -1.42 6.60 39.55
CA GLU A 10 -1.82 7.88 39.01
C GLU A 10 -0.87 8.95 39.58
N LEU A 11 -0.29 9.77 38.69
CA LEU A 11 0.47 10.95 39.10
C LEU A 11 -0.39 11.77 40.08
N PRO A 12 0.13 12.14 41.26
CA PRO A 12 -0.62 12.94 42.21
C PRO A 12 -1.17 14.21 41.54
N LEU A 13 -2.40 14.61 41.88
CA LEU A 13 -3.08 15.76 41.25
C LEU A 13 -2.22 17.04 41.25
N ASP A 14 -1.42 17.25 42.30
CA ASP A 14 -0.50 18.39 42.39
C ASP A 14 0.63 18.35 41.35
N GLN A 15 1.11 17.15 41.00
CA GLN A 15 2.13 16.96 39.97
C GLN A 15 1.55 17.12 38.57
N MET A 16 0.30 16.71 38.35
CA MET A 16 -0.42 16.96 37.09
C MET A 16 -0.66 18.46 36.88
N ALA A 17 -1.13 19.16 37.92
CA ALA A 17 -1.35 20.61 37.88
C ALA A 17 -0.05 21.38 37.60
N ALA A 18 1.06 20.95 38.21
CA ALA A 18 2.38 21.54 37.92
C ALA A 18 2.79 21.35 36.45
N LYS A 19 2.55 20.16 35.87
CA LYS A 19 2.86 19.86 34.47
C LYS A 19 1.97 20.62 33.49
N ILE A 20 0.69 20.82 33.81
CA ILE A 20 -0.22 21.64 33.01
C ILE A 20 0.25 23.11 33.00
N ASN A 21 0.63 23.65 34.15
CA ASN A 21 1.16 25.02 34.23
C ASN A 21 2.47 25.18 33.45
N GLU A 22 3.39 24.22 33.57
CA GLU A 22 4.62 24.18 32.77
C GLU A 22 4.32 24.18 31.26
N ALA A 23 3.30 23.43 30.82
CA ALA A 23 2.89 23.40 29.44
C ALA A 23 2.37 24.76 28.94
N HIS A 24 1.53 25.44 29.72
CA HIS A 24 1.04 26.77 29.39
C HIS A 24 2.15 27.83 29.37
N ASP A 25 3.13 27.74 30.27
CA ASP A 25 4.31 28.62 30.25
C ASP A 25 5.12 28.47 28.95
N HIS A 26 5.25 27.24 28.46
CA HIS A 26 5.90 26.96 27.18
C HIS A 26 5.10 27.48 25.99
N ILE A 27 3.76 27.33 25.97
CA ILE A 27 2.91 27.96 24.94
C ILE A 27 3.09 29.48 24.93
N ALA A 28 3.06 30.14 26.09
CA ALA A 28 3.21 31.58 26.17
C ALA A 28 4.59 32.06 25.66
N LYS A 29 5.65 31.28 25.90
CA LYS A 29 6.99 31.53 25.33
C LYS A 29 7.01 31.35 23.82
N ALA A 30 6.38 30.30 23.30
CA ALA A 30 6.27 30.05 21.86
C ALA A 30 5.56 31.22 21.15
N GLU A 31 4.43 31.67 21.66
CA GLU A 31 3.70 32.84 21.12
C GLU A 31 4.53 34.12 21.16
N LYS A 32 5.36 34.29 22.19
CA LYS A 32 6.28 35.43 22.28
C LYS A 32 7.37 35.36 21.22
N TYR A 33 7.86 34.18 20.87
CA TYR A 33 8.81 34.00 19.77
C TYR A 33 8.16 34.26 18.40
N LEU A 34 6.87 34.00 18.25
CA LEU A 34 6.14 34.29 17.03
C LEU A 34 5.80 35.79 16.83
N LYS A 35 5.76 36.58 17.91
CA LYS A 35 5.51 38.03 17.82
C LYS A 35 6.64 38.77 17.10
N THR A 36 6.26 39.63 16.16
CA THR A 36 7.13 40.59 15.49
C THR A 36 7.09 41.95 16.19
N SER A 37 8.13 42.76 16.01
CA SER A 37 8.25 44.11 16.57
C SER A 37 9.07 44.98 15.62
N PHE A 38 9.14 46.30 15.86
CA PHE A 38 9.94 47.24 15.08
C PHE A 38 11.43 46.84 14.97
N MET A 39 11.94 46.01 15.89
CA MET A 39 13.31 45.47 15.86
C MET A 39 13.39 44.01 15.35
N LYS A 40 12.26 43.30 15.20
CA LYS A 40 12.19 41.88 14.78
C LYS A 40 11.10 41.70 13.72
N TRP A 41 11.53 41.68 12.47
CA TRP A 41 10.65 41.75 11.30
C TRP A 41 10.17 40.36 10.83
N LYS A 42 10.81 39.29 11.30
CA LYS A 42 10.41 37.90 11.06
C LYS A 42 10.15 37.18 12.39
N PRO A 43 9.06 36.41 12.53
CA PRO A 43 8.88 35.51 13.67
C PRO A 43 10.07 34.55 13.84
N ASP A 44 10.36 34.19 15.09
CA ASP A 44 11.39 33.17 15.39
C ASP A 44 10.70 31.83 15.51
N TYR A 45 10.54 31.20 14.35
CA TYR A 45 9.82 29.94 14.23
C TYR A 45 10.58 28.75 14.83
N ASP A 46 11.92 28.75 14.84
CA ASP A 46 12.71 27.68 15.47
C ASP A 46 12.54 27.66 16.99
N SER A 47 12.64 28.84 17.62
CA SER A 47 12.43 28.94 19.06
C SER A 47 10.98 28.66 19.44
N ALA A 48 10.01 29.05 18.61
CA ALA A 48 8.60 28.73 18.84
C ALA A 48 8.33 27.22 18.76
N ALA A 49 8.85 26.53 17.75
CA ALA A 49 8.68 25.09 17.60
C ALA A 49 9.28 24.31 18.79
N SER A 50 10.48 24.70 19.24
CA SER A 50 11.12 24.08 20.41
C SER A 50 10.29 24.23 21.69
N GLU A 51 9.62 25.37 21.89
CA GLU A 51 8.76 25.58 23.06
C GLU A 51 7.42 24.83 22.94
N TYR A 52 6.81 24.75 21.74
CA TYR A 52 5.62 23.92 21.52
C TYR A 52 5.90 22.43 21.78
N SER A 53 7.07 21.93 21.39
CA SER A 53 7.53 20.56 21.68
C SER A 53 7.56 20.27 23.19
N LYS A 54 8.11 21.20 23.98
CA LYS A 54 8.16 21.09 25.45
C LYS A 54 6.76 21.14 26.07
N ALA A 55 5.87 22.00 25.54
CA ALA A 55 4.48 22.06 25.98
C ALA A 55 3.74 20.73 25.72
N ALA A 56 3.94 20.13 24.53
CA ALA A 56 3.32 18.87 24.16
C ALA A 56 3.77 17.70 25.07
N VAL A 57 5.06 17.65 25.43
CA VAL A 57 5.59 16.69 26.40
C VAL A 57 5.02 16.91 27.81
N ALA A 58 4.88 18.16 28.23
CA ALA A 58 4.30 18.51 29.53
C ALA A 58 2.81 18.13 29.63
N PHE A 59 1.99 18.43 28.61
CA PHE A 59 0.59 17.99 28.52
C PHE A 59 0.45 16.46 28.47
N LYS A 60 1.32 15.78 27.72
CA LYS A 60 1.37 14.31 27.66
C LYS A 60 1.63 13.71 29.05
N ASN A 61 2.59 14.26 29.79
CA ASN A 61 2.92 13.81 31.14
C ASN A 61 1.77 14.09 32.13
N ALA A 62 0.94 15.09 31.87
CA ALA A 62 -0.28 15.38 32.61
C ALA A 62 -1.52 14.60 32.14
N LYS A 63 -1.38 13.68 31.16
CA LYS A 63 -2.48 12.94 30.53
C LYS A 63 -3.52 13.81 29.78
N MET A 64 -3.18 15.07 29.48
CA MET A 64 -3.99 15.98 28.66
C MET A 64 -3.69 15.74 27.17
N LEU A 65 -4.21 14.64 26.64
CA LEU A 65 -3.81 14.13 25.32
C LEU A 65 -4.30 14.99 24.15
N GLU A 66 -5.44 15.67 24.28
CA GLU A 66 -5.97 16.54 23.22
C GLU A 66 -5.13 17.82 23.12
N GLU A 67 -4.77 18.42 24.25
CA GLU A 67 -3.93 19.59 24.35
C GLU A 67 -2.48 19.29 23.93
N ALA A 68 -1.98 18.09 24.24
CA ALA A 68 -0.68 17.63 23.75
C ALA A 68 -0.67 17.55 22.21
N LYS A 69 -1.76 17.05 21.61
CA LYS A 69 -1.92 16.98 20.15
C LYS A 69 -1.99 18.38 19.53
N GLU A 70 -2.73 19.31 20.12
CA GLU A 70 -2.77 20.71 19.66
C GLU A 70 -1.38 21.36 19.74
N ALA A 71 -0.62 21.13 20.80
CA ALA A 71 0.76 21.62 20.92
C ALA A 71 1.69 21.03 19.85
N TYR A 72 1.59 19.73 19.55
CA TYR A 72 2.35 19.12 18.43
C TYR A 72 1.96 19.68 17.06
N LEU A 73 0.67 20.03 16.85
CA LEU A 73 0.22 20.69 15.62
C LEU A 73 0.88 22.07 15.46
N GLN A 74 0.92 22.85 16.55
CA GLN A 74 1.55 24.17 16.55
C GLN A 74 3.08 24.12 16.35
N GLU A 75 3.76 23.11 16.90
CA GLU A 75 5.18 22.83 16.64
C GLU A 75 5.43 22.62 15.13
N ALA A 76 4.62 21.79 14.48
CA ALA A 76 4.76 21.49 13.06
C ALA A 76 4.47 22.71 12.16
N GLU A 77 3.46 23.53 12.51
CA GLU A 77 3.19 24.80 11.83
C GLU A 77 4.37 25.77 11.92
N ALA A 78 5.00 25.87 13.10
CA ALA A 78 6.18 26.70 13.29
C ALA A 78 7.36 26.20 12.42
N HIS A 79 7.65 24.90 12.42
CA HIS A 79 8.71 24.34 11.56
C HIS A 79 8.47 24.56 10.06
N THR A 80 7.22 24.46 9.61
CA THR A 80 6.83 24.70 8.21
C THR A 80 7.08 26.16 7.81
N ASN A 81 6.71 27.11 8.66
CA ASN A 81 6.86 28.53 8.41
C ASN A 81 8.31 29.04 8.49
N ASN A 82 9.22 28.28 9.11
CA ASN A 82 10.62 28.69 9.18
C ASN A 82 11.39 28.53 7.84
N LYS A 83 11.00 27.56 7.00
CA LYS A 83 11.73 27.23 5.77
C LYS A 83 11.21 28.03 4.57
N THR A 84 12.10 28.79 3.94
CA THR A 84 11.88 29.45 2.64
C THR A 84 12.03 28.45 1.49
N TYR A 85 11.17 27.44 1.40
CA TYR A 85 11.17 26.47 0.29
C TYR A 85 9.75 26.18 -0.23
N PRO A 86 9.52 26.24 -1.56
CA PRO A 86 8.22 25.99 -2.17
C PRO A 86 8.02 24.48 -2.37
N PHE A 87 7.70 23.72 -1.32
CA PHE A 87 6.97 22.45 -1.42
C PHE A 87 6.66 21.94 -0.01
N ALA A 88 5.38 21.71 0.27
CA ALA A 88 4.91 21.07 1.49
C ALA A 88 5.55 19.69 1.65
N VAL A 89 6.47 19.54 2.61
CA VAL A 89 6.58 18.26 3.31
C VAL A 89 5.32 18.22 4.16
N SER A 90 4.32 17.46 3.75
CA SER A 90 3.00 17.47 4.41
C SER A 90 3.19 17.10 5.88
N PHE A 91 2.48 17.80 6.77
CA PHE A 91 2.36 17.49 8.21
C PHE A 91 2.24 15.98 8.50
N GLU A 92 1.62 15.24 7.57
CA GLU A 92 1.42 13.80 7.63
C GLU A 92 2.73 12.99 7.60
N GLN A 93 3.78 13.42 6.89
CA GLN A 93 5.07 12.71 6.89
C GLN A 93 5.81 12.84 8.23
N GLU A 94 5.76 14.00 8.87
CA GLU A 94 6.32 14.20 10.21
C GLU A 94 5.49 13.45 11.25
N ALA A 95 4.16 13.48 11.15
CA ALA A 95 3.26 12.70 12.00
C ALA A 95 3.55 11.19 11.93
N ILE A 96 3.87 10.66 10.75
CA ILE A 96 4.24 9.24 10.60
C ILE A 96 5.51 8.90 11.37
N GLN A 97 6.54 9.75 11.32
CA GLN A 97 7.77 9.51 12.10
C GLN A 97 7.47 9.47 13.61
N TYR A 98 6.58 10.34 14.10
CA TYR A 98 6.12 10.30 15.48
C TYR A 98 5.33 9.03 15.80
N ILE A 99 4.46 8.57 14.90
CA ILE A 99 3.72 7.31 15.07
C ILE A 99 4.65 6.11 15.12
N GLU A 100 5.68 6.05 14.27
CA GLU A 100 6.67 4.96 14.28
C GLU A 100 7.41 4.92 15.62
N ARG A 101 7.91 6.06 16.10
CA ARG A 101 8.57 6.14 17.42
C ARG A 101 7.61 5.77 18.55
N ALA A 102 6.37 6.23 18.51
CA ALA A 102 5.36 5.89 19.50
C ALA A 102 5.04 4.39 19.50
N SER A 103 4.98 3.75 18.33
CA SER A 103 4.73 2.31 18.21
C SER A 103 5.81 1.48 18.89
N MET A 104 7.09 1.86 18.75
CA MET A 104 8.19 1.21 19.47
C MET A 104 8.02 1.33 20.99
N MET A 105 7.69 2.53 21.48
CA MET A 105 7.44 2.74 22.92
C MET A 105 6.23 1.95 23.42
N TYR A 106 5.17 1.81 22.63
CA TYR A 106 4.00 1.01 23.01
C TYR A 106 4.33 -0.48 23.13
N VAL A 107 5.16 -1.03 22.24
CA VAL A 107 5.65 -2.41 22.35
C VAL A 107 6.51 -2.58 23.61
N GLU A 108 7.48 -1.68 23.83
CA GLU A 108 8.35 -1.71 25.03
C GLU A 108 7.57 -1.60 26.34
N ASN A 109 6.45 -0.87 26.34
CA ASN A 109 5.57 -0.72 27.50
C ASN A 109 4.53 -1.85 27.66
N GLY A 110 4.62 -2.92 26.87
CA GLY A 110 3.70 -4.07 26.96
C GLY A 110 2.30 -3.81 26.40
N THR A 111 2.16 -2.85 25.47
CA THR A 111 0.90 -2.51 24.78
C THR A 111 1.03 -2.67 23.25
N PRO A 112 1.42 -3.85 22.74
CA PRO A 112 1.68 -4.09 21.31
C PRO A 112 0.44 -3.87 20.42
N ASP A 113 -0.76 -4.13 20.94
CA ASP A 113 -2.03 -3.87 20.25
C ASP A 113 -2.19 -2.40 19.84
N THR A 114 -1.85 -1.48 20.75
CA THR A 114 -1.92 -0.04 20.48
C THR A 114 -0.88 0.37 19.45
N ALA A 115 0.30 -0.24 19.49
CA ALA A 115 1.36 -0.03 18.50
C ALA A 115 0.89 -0.41 17.09
N ALA A 116 0.36 -1.63 16.93
CA ALA A 116 -0.08 -2.14 15.64
C ALA A 116 -1.26 -1.35 15.06
N LEU A 117 -2.23 -0.96 15.90
CA LEU A 117 -3.36 -0.12 15.48
C LEU A 117 -2.92 1.29 15.05
N ALA A 118 -1.92 1.87 15.72
CA ALA A 118 -1.38 3.17 15.34
C ALA A 118 -0.68 3.09 13.97
N LEU A 119 0.11 2.04 13.74
CA LEU A 119 0.77 1.78 12.46
C LEU A 119 -0.23 1.52 11.33
N ASP A 120 -1.29 0.73 11.57
CA ASP A 120 -2.35 0.48 10.58
C ASP A 120 -3.05 1.78 10.15
N ARG A 121 -3.38 2.64 11.12
CA ARG A 121 -3.98 3.96 10.85
C ARG A 121 -3.03 4.86 10.06
N ALA A 122 -1.74 4.89 10.42
CA ALA A 122 -0.74 5.66 9.69
C ALA A 122 -0.57 5.17 8.25
N GLY A 123 -0.52 3.85 8.04
CA GLY A 123 -0.44 3.24 6.72
C GLY A 123 -1.59 3.70 5.83
N LYS A 124 -2.83 3.65 6.36
CA LYS A 124 -4.02 4.09 5.63
C LYS A 124 -4.00 5.57 5.24
N LEU A 125 -3.50 6.45 6.12
CA LEU A 125 -3.44 7.89 5.84
C LEU A 125 -2.45 8.22 4.72
N ILE A 126 -1.34 7.48 4.63
CA ILE A 126 -0.29 7.76 3.65
C ILE A 126 -0.50 7.05 2.31
N GLU A 127 -1.46 6.12 2.17
CA GLU A 127 -1.71 5.41 0.90
C GLU A 127 -1.92 6.35 -0.31
N SER A 128 -2.55 7.52 -0.10
CA SER A 128 -2.81 8.49 -1.17
C SER A 128 -1.58 9.30 -1.58
N GLN A 129 -0.52 9.28 -0.78
CA GLN A 129 0.66 10.13 -0.94
C GLN A 129 1.93 9.31 -1.23
N ASP A 130 2.16 8.26 -0.44
CA ASP A 130 3.33 7.40 -0.55
C ASP A 130 2.95 5.94 -0.24
N LEU A 131 2.70 5.19 -1.32
CA LEU A 131 2.38 3.77 -1.24
C LEU A 131 3.53 2.94 -0.66
N ALA A 132 4.79 3.33 -0.91
CA ALA A 132 5.94 2.58 -0.41
C ALA A 132 6.05 2.71 1.11
N LYS A 133 5.81 3.92 1.64
CA LYS A 133 5.75 4.13 3.10
C LYS A 133 4.55 3.42 3.73
N ALA A 134 3.40 3.39 3.07
CA ALA A 134 2.25 2.62 3.55
C ALA A 134 2.55 1.12 3.68
N VAL A 135 3.26 0.54 2.70
CA VAL A 135 3.71 -0.87 2.73
C VAL A 135 4.61 -1.11 3.95
N ASP A 136 5.61 -0.27 4.18
CA ASP A 136 6.52 -0.36 5.33
C ASP A 136 5.76 -0.33 6.67
N LEU A 137 4.79 0.57 6.82
CA LEU A 137 3.95 0.67 8.02
C LEU A 137 3.08 -0.58 8.24
N TYR A 138 2.45 -1.11 7.19
CA TYR A 138 1.67 -2.34 7.30
C TYR A 138 2.54 -3.57 7.59
N GLN A 139 3.75 -3.66 7.04
CA GLN A 139 4.70 -4.72 7.37
C GLN A 139 5.19 -4.64 8.82
N LYS A 140 5.42 -3.44 9.34
CA LYS A 140 5.71 -3.22 10.77
C LYS A 140 4.54 -3.64 11.65
N ALA A 141 3.31 -3.25 11.30
CA ALA A 141 2.11 -3.68 12.02
C ALA A 141 1.94 -5.21 12.01
N ALA A 142 2.18 -5.85 10.85
CA ALA A 142 2.15 -7.30 10.72
C ALA A 142 3.17 -7.98 11.66
N SER A 143 4.40 -7.43 11.71
CA SER A 143 5.47 -7.96 12.56
C SER A 143 5.15 -7.84 14.04
N VAL A 144 4.50 -6.75 14.48
CA VAL A 144 4.02 -6.61 15.86
C VAL A 144 3.00 -7.69 16.19
N PHE A 145 2.02 -7.94 15.32
CA PHE A 145 1.04 -9.01 15.55
C PHE A 145 1.65 -10.41 15.48
N GLU A 146 2.61 -10.64 14.59
CA GLU A 146 3.30 -11.93 14.46
C GLU A 146 4.11 -12.27 15.71
N ASN A 147 4.80 -11.28 16.30
CA ASN A 147 5.54 -11.46 17.56
C ASN A 147 4.66 -11.79 18.77
N GLU A 148 3.37 -11.43 18.71
CA GLU A 148 2.37 -11.72 19.75
C GLU A 148 1.52 -12.96 19.42
N ASP A 149 1.95 -13.80 18.46
CA ASP A 149 1.24 -14.99 17.96
C ASP A 149 -0.19 -14.71 17.43
N ARG A 150 -0.46 -13.46 17.03
CA ARG A 150 -1.76 -13.00 16.50
C ARG A 150 -1.83 -13.16 14.98
N LEU A 151 -1.71 -14.41 14.51
CA LEU A 151 -1.56 -14.74 13.09
C LEU A 151 -2.67 -14.18 12.19
N ARG A 152 -3.94 -14.15 12.66
CA ARG A 152 -5.07 -13.61 11.89
C ARG A 152 -4.93 -12.11 11.62
N GLN A 153 -4.48 -11.34 12.62
CA GLN A 153 -4.25 -9.90 12.46
C GLN A 153 -2.99 -9.65 11.61
N ALA A 154 -1.93 -10.42 11.83
CA ALA A 154 -0.70 -10.30 11.06
C ALA A 154 -0.92 -10.53 9.56
N VAL A 155 -1.66 -11.59 9.19
CA VAL A 155 -1.95 -11.88 7.77
C VAL A 155 -2.87 -10.84 7.12
N GLU A 156 -3.78 -10.23 7.88
CA GLU A 156 -4.61 -9.13 7.38
C GLU A 156 -3.76 -7.91 7.00
N MET A 157 -2.78 -7.55 7.83
CA MET A 157 -1.85 -6.46 7.55
C MET A 157 -0.96 -6.78 6.35
N LEU A 158 -0.43 -8.00 6.25
CA LEU A 158 0.32 -8.45 5.07
C LEU A 158 -0.54 -8.39 3.80
N GLY A 159 -1.82 -8.75 3.88
CA GLY A 159 -2.75 -8.64 2.75
C GLY A 159 -2.92 -7.21 2.26
N LYS A 160 -2.92 -6.20 3.15
CA LYS A 160 -2.86 -4.78 2.75
C LYS A 160 -1.55 -4.47 2.02
N ALA A 161 -0.41 -4.85 2.59
CA ALA A 161 0.91 -4.64 1.98
C ALA A 161 1.03 -5.27 0.57
N SER A 162 0.63 -6.54 0.41
CA SER A 162 0.67 -7.24 -0.88
C SER A 162 -0.13 -6.56 -1.98
N ARG A 163 -1.34 -6.07 -1.65
CA ARG A 163 -2.20 -5.33 -2.59
C ARG A 163 -1.55 -4.03 -3.03
N LEU A 164 -0.92 -3.30 -2.10
CA LEU A 164 -0.19 -2.08 -2.42
C LEU A 164 1.08 -2.34 -3.24
N LEU A 165 1.78 -3.45 -3.00
CA LEU A 165 2.94 -3.85 -3.81
C LEU A 165 2.53 -4.15 -5.25
N VAL A 166 1.40 -4.85 -5.45
CA VAL A 166 0.82 -5.04 -6.78
C VAL A 166 0.44 -3.71 -7.43
N ARG A 167 -0.21 -2.80 -6.68
CA ARG A 167 -0.56 -1.45 -7.17
C ARG A 167 0.66 -0.64 -7.60
N GLN A 168 1.80 -0.82 -6.93
CA GLN A 168 3.09 -0.20 -7.27
C GLN A 168 3.84 -0.92 -8.42
N HIS A 169 3.30 -2.00 -8.97
CA HIS A 169 3.99 -2.89 -9.91
C HIS A 169 5.32 -3.47 -9.38
N LYS A 170 5.50 -3.56 -8.06
CA LYS A 170 6.63 -4.23 -7.41
C LYS A 170 6.37 -5.73 -7.30
N LEU A 171 6.30 -6.39 -8.44
CA LEU A 171 5.80 -7.77 -8.55
C LEU A 171 6.68 -8.82 -7.87
N ASP A 172 8.00 -8.60 -7.80
CA ASP A 172 8.92 -9.49 -7.09
C ASP A 172 8.65 -9.48 -5.58
N GLU A 173 8.54 -8.28 -4.99
CA GLU A 173 8.20 -8.09 -3.57
C GLU A 173 6.78 -8.61 -3.27
N ALA A 174 5.82 -8.36 -4.17
CA ALA A 174 4.45 -8.85 -4.05
C ALA A 174 4.39 -10.38 -4.00
N ALA A 175 5.14 -11.10 -4.86
CA ALA A 175 5.17 -12.55 -4.88
C ALA A 175 5.64 -13.14 -3.55
N VAL A 176 6.68 -12.54 -2.94
CA VAL A 176 7.20 -12.93 -1.62
C VAL A 176 6.16 -12.67 -0.53
N SER A 177 5.53 -11.49 -0.54
CA SER A 177 4.51 -11.10 0.43
C SER A 177 3.28 -12.03 0.38
N ILE A 178 2.78 -12.35 -0.82
CA ILE A 178 1.64 -13.25 -1.01
C ILE A 178 1.99 -14.70 -0.61
N GLN A 179 3.22 -15.16 -0.86
CA GLN A 179 3.66 -16.47 -0.39
C GLN A 179 3.67 -16.54 1.14
N LYS A 180 4.11 -15.48 1.82
CA LYS A 180 4.03 -15.39 3.28
C LYS A 180 2.57 -15.45 3.75
N GLU A 181 1.66 -14.71 3.12
CA GLU A 181 0.22 -14.80 3.43
C GLU A 181 -0.34 -16.22 3.28
N LYS A 182 -0.02 -16.89 2.16
CA LYS A 182 -0.49 -18.26 1.89
C LYS A 182 0.00 -19.24 2.95
N ASN A 183 1.25 -19.11 3.39
CA ASN A 183 1.80 -19.95 4.46
C ASN A 183 1.09 -19.71 5.79
N MET A 184 0.82 -18.45 6.15
CA MET A 184 0.08 -18.12 7.38
C MET A 184 -1.37 -18.61 7.32
N TYR A 185 -2.07 -18.45 6.19
CA TYR A 185 -3.42 -19.00 6.05
C TYR A 185 -3.46 -20.52 6.08
N LYS A 186 -2.40 -21.20 5.59
CA LYS A 186 -2.25 -22.65 5.70
C LYS A 186 -2.09 -23.07 7.16
N GLU A 187 -1.30 -22.35 7.94
CA GLU A 187 -1.14 -22.59 9.39
C GLU A 187 -2.44 -22.36 10.18
N ILE A 188 -3.23 -21.35 9.79
CA ILE A 188 -4.56 -21.07 10.35
C ILE A 188 -5.62 -22.08 9.82
N GLU A 189 -5.25 -22.98 8.90
CA GLU A 189 -6.13 -23.94 8.22
C GLU A 189 -7.28 -23.29 7.44
N ASN A 190 -7.11 -22.04 7.01
CA ASN A 190 -8.06 -21.34 6.14
C ASN A 190 -7.73 -21.64 4.67
N TYR A 191 -8.00 -22.89 4.27
CA TYR A 191 -7.70 -23.39 2.93
C TYR A 191 -8.43 -22.63 1.80
N PRO A 192 -9.72 -22.26 1.91
CA PRO A 192 -10.38 -21.48 0.86
C PRO A 192 -9.65 -20.18 0.53
N THR A 193 -9.09 -19.51 1.55
CA THR A 193 -8.32 -18.28 1.33
C THR A 193 -6.95 -18.58 0.71
N CYS A 194 -6.32 -19.72 1.02
CA CYS A 194 -5.10 -20.15 0.34
C CYS A 194 -5.29 -20.33 -1.18
N PHE A 195 -6.48 -20.77 -1.61
CA PHE A 195 -6.79 -20.90 -3.05
C PHE A 195 -6.82 -19.52 -3.72
N LYS A 196 -7.47 -18.54 -3.08
CA LYS A 196 -7.46 -17.14 -3.53
C LYS A 196 -6.04 -16.55 -3.57
N LYS A 197 -5.18 -16.89 -2.60
CA LYS A 197 -3.77 -16.48 -2.65
C LYS A 197 -3.01 -17.13 -3.81
N THR A 198 -3.32 -18.38 -4.15
CA THR A 198 -2.73 -19.05 -5.32
C THR A 198 -3.11 -18.32 -6.61
N ILE A 199 -4.36 -17.87 -6.75
CA ILE A 199 -4.78 -17.02 -7.89
C ILE A 199 -3.94 -15.75 -7.96
N ALA A 200 -3.78 -15.04 -6.85
CA ALA A 200 -2.97 -13.83 -6.80
C ALA A 200 -1.50 -14.09 -7.17
N GLN A 201 -0.89 -15.20 -6.72
CA GLN A 201 0.47 -15.58 -7.10
C GLN A 201 0.60 -15.82 -8.61
N VAL A 202 -0.32 -16.61 -9.19
CA VAL A 202 -0.31 -16.90 -10.64
C VAL A 202 -0.42 -15.61 -11.44
N LEU A 203 -1.34 -14.71 -11.09
CA LEU A 203 -1.46 -13.42 -11.76
C LEU A 203 -0.16 -12.60 -11.69
N VAL A 204 0.46 -12.54 -10.51
CA VAL A 204 1.74 -11.82 -10.33
C VAL A 204 2.86 -12.44 -11.18
N HIS A 205 2.99 -13.76 -11.21
CA HIS A 205 4.03 -14.44 -11.98
C HIS A 205 3.81 -14.34 -13.49
N LEU A 206 2.57 -14.42 -13.98
CA LEU A 206 2.27 -14.23 -15.39
C LEU A 206 2.54 -12.79 -15.86
N HIS A 207 2.31 -11.78 -15.00
CA HIS A 207 2.71 -10.39 -15.28
C HIS A 207 4.22 -10.17 -15.27
N ARG A 208 4.97 -11.04 -14.57
CA ARG A 208 6.44 -11.09 -14.64
C ARG A 208 6.94 -11.84 -15.88
N ASN A 209 6.04 -12.37 -16.72
CA ASN A 209 6.34 -13.31 -17.82
C ASN A 209 7.09 -14.56 -17.35
N ASP A 210 6.87 -14.99 -16.10
CA ASP A 210 7.48 -16.17 -15.50
C ASP A 210 6.45 -17.29 -15.40
N PHE A 211 6.17 -17.93 -16.54
CA PHE A 211 5.21 -19.03 -16.62
C PHE A 211 5.60 -20.20 -15.72
N VAL A 212 6.89 -20.51 -15.63
CA VAL A 212 7.41 -21.64 -14.84
C VAL A 212 7.09 -21.43 -13.36
N ALA A 213 7.28 -20.21 -12.83
CA ALA A 213 6.90 -19.91 -11.45
C ALA A 213 5.37 -19.94 -11.25
N ALA A 214 4.60 -19.44 -12.22
CA ALA A 214 3.14 -19.48 -12.17
C ALA A 214 2.60 -20.92 -12.10
N ASP A 215 3.06 -21.80 -12.99
CA ASP A 215 2.70 -23.23 -12.99
C ASP A 215 3.14 -23.92 -11.70
N LYS A 216 4.34 -23.61 -11.20
CA LYS A 216 4.83 -24.13 -9.92
C LYS A 216 3.91 -23.77 -8.76
N CYS A 217 3.39 -22.54 -8.70
CA CYS A 217 2.45 -22.13 -7.65
C CYS A 217 1.18 -22.98 -7.61
N VAL A 218 0.64 -23.37 -8.78
CA VAL A 218 -0.52 -24.26 -8.88
C VAL A 218 -0.16 -25.68 -8.46
N ARG A 219 0.98 -26.20 -8.95
CA ARG A 219 1.46 -27.54 -8.58
C ARG A 219 1.65 -27.72 -7.07
N GLU A 220 2.26 -26.76 -6.40
CA GLU A 220 2.45 -26.78 -4.95
C GLU A 220 1.11 -26.75 -4.20
N SER A 221 0.09 -26.07 -4.76
CA SER A 221 -1.24 -25.97 -4.17
C SER A 221 -2.06 -27.26 -4.23
N TYR A 222 -1.74 -28.24 -5.09
CA TYR A 222 -2.42 -29.55 -5.07
C TYR A 222 -2.28 -30.30 -3.73
N SER A 223 -1.26 -29.95 -2.93
CA SER A 223 -1.10 -30.49 -1.58
C SER A 223 -2.06 -29.89 -0.55
N LEU A 224 -2.79 -28.82 -0.89
CA LEU A 224 -3.75 -28.17 0.00
C LEU A 224 -5.08 -28.94 0.00
N PRO A 225 -5.65 -29.25 1.19
CA PRO A 225 -6.94 -29.91 1.31
C PRO A 225 -8.04 -29.19 0.52
N GLY A 226 -8.68 -29.89 -0.42
CA GLY A 226 -9.80 -29.38 -1.21
C GLY A 226 -9.42 -28.57 -2.45
N PHE A 227 -8.14 -28.28 -2.70
CA PHE A 227 -7.75 -27.45 -3.85
C PHE A 227 -8.08 -28.10 -5.20
N SER A 228 -7.70 -29.36 -5.41
CA SER A 228 -7.86 -30.03 -6.72
C SER A 228 -9.31 -30.15 -7.21
N GLY A 229 -10.29 -30.11 -6.31
CA GLY A 229 -11.72 -30.14 -6.64
C GLY A 229 -12.39 -28.77 -6.64
N SER A 230 -11.63 -27.69 -6.43
CA SER A 230 -12.16 -26.33 -6.33
C SER A 230 -12.31 -25.67 -7.70
N GLU A 231 -13.27 -24.74 -7.81
CA GLU A 231 -13.41 -23.86 -8.97
C GLU A 231 -12.14 -23.01 -9.20
N ASP A 232 -11.40 -22.69 -8.12
CA ASP A 232 -10.14 -21.97 -8.19
C ASP A 232 -9.08 -22.74 -8.98
N CYS A 233 -8.94 -24.05 -8.73
CA CYS A 233 -7.97 -24.89 -9.43
C CYS A 233 -8.31 -25.03 -10.92
N ILE A 234 -9.58 -25.31 -11.23
CA ILE A 234 -10.05 -25.45 -12.62
C ILE A 234 -9.80 -24.16 -13.39
N ALA A 235 -10.12 -23.01 -12.80
CA ALA A 235 -9.91 -21.72 -13.45
C ALA A 235 -8.42 -21.40 -13.64
N LEU A 236 -7.55 -21.79 -12.70
CA LEU A 236 -6.10 -21.61 -12.84
C LEU A 236 -5.48 -22.51 -13.90
N GLU A 237 -5.94 -23.76 -14.01
CA GLU A 237 -5.52 -24.67 -15.08
C GLU A 237 -5.92 -24.14 -16.45
N GLN A 238 -7.17 -23.65 -16.60
CA GLN A 238 -7.63 -23.00 -17.84
C GLN A 238 -6.84 -21.73 -18.16
N LEU A 239 -6.50 -20.93 -17.14
CA LEU A 239 -5.70 -19.72 -17.33
C LEU A 239 -4.29 -20.05 -17.81
N LEU A 240 -3.62 -21.01 -17.18
CA LEU A 240 -2.27 -21.43 -17.56
C LEU A 240 -2.25 -22.07 -18.95
N GLN A 241 -3.23 -22.92 -19.25
CA GLN A 241 -3.37 -23.51 -20.59
C GLN A 241 -3.51 -22.42 -21.67
N GLY A 242 -4.46 -21.50 -21.51
CA GLY A 242 -4.65 -20.42 -22.48
C GLY A 242 -3.42 -19.51 -22.61
N TYR A 243 -2.68 -19.30 -21.51
CA TYR A 243 -1.45 -18.52 -21.56
C TYR A 243 -0.31 -19.24 -22.33
N ASP A 244 -0.14 -20.55 -22.13
CA ASP A 244 0.85 -21.38 -22.83
C ASP A 244 0.53 -21.53 -24.33
N GLU A 245 -0.75 -21.75 -24.65
CA GLU A 245 -1.25 -21.89 -26.02
C GLU A 245 -1.40 -20.53 -26.75
N GLN A 246 -1.13 -19.41 -26.06
CA GLN A 246 -1.31 -18.04 -26.56
C GLN A 246 -2.75 -17.75 -27.01
N ASP A 247 -3.74 -18.38 -26.37
CA ASP A 247 -5.16 -18.15 -26.58
C ASP A 247 -5.62 -16.92 -25.77
N GLU A 248 -5.64 -15.76 -26.42
CA GLU A 248 -6.07 -14.49 -25.81
C GLU A 248 -7.56 -14.51 -25.40
N ASP A 249 -8.41 -15.22 -26.14
CA ASP A 249 -9.84 -15.30 -25.86
C ASP A 249 -10.11 -16.14 -24.60
N GLN A 250 -9.42 -17.28 -24.46
CA GLN A 250 -9.50 -18.12 -23.27
C GLN A 250 -9.01 -17.37 -22.02
N VAL A 251 -7.83 -16.74 -22.09
CA VAL A 251 -7.29 -15.93 -20.98
C VAL A 251 -8.25 -14.80 -20.63
N HIS A 252 -8.76 -14.08 -21.62
CA HIS A 252 -9.73 -13.01 -21.40
C HIS A 252 -11.02 -13.51 -20.74
N CYS A 253 -11.56 -14.66 -21.16
CA CYS A 253 -12.75 -15.25 -20.56
C CYS A 253 -12.54 -15.60 -19.08
N VAL A 254 -11.42 -16.26 -18.75
CA VAL A 254 -11.10 -16.64 -17.37
C VAL A 254 -10.90 -15.42 -16.49
N CYS A 255 -10.09 -14.44 -16.93
CA CYS A 255 -9.83 -13.21 -16.20
C CYS A 255 -11.09 -12.33 -16.00
N ASN A 256 -12.13 -12.54 -16.81
CA ASN A 256 -13.42 -11.85 -16.69
C ASN A 256 -14.51 -12.64 -15.95
N SER A 257 -14.21 -13.84 -15.48
CA SER A 257 -15.14 -14.64 -14.68
C SER A 257 -15.43 -13.99 -13.31
N PRO A 258 -16.57 -14.32 -12.66
CA PRO A 258 -16.86 -13.82 -11.32
C PRO A 258 -15.75 -14.12 -10.30
N LEU A 259 -15.10 -15.27 -10.45
CA LEU A 259 -14.03 -15.74 -9.56
C LEU A 259 -12.82 -14.79 -9.54
N PHE A 260 -12.47 -14.19 -10.69
CA PHE A 260 -11.39 -13.21 -10.78
C PHE A 260 -11.87 -11.77 -10.51
N LYS A 261 -13.08 -11.41 -10.96
CA LYS A 261 -13.64 -10.05 -10.78
C LYS A 261 -13.94 -9.68 -9.34
N TYR A 262 -14.31 -10.66 -8.50
CA TYR A 262 -14.57 -10.44 -7.08
C TYR A 262 -13.34 -10.58 -6.18
N MET A 263 -12.15 -10.76 -6.76
CA MET A 263 -10.90 -10.61 -6.01
C MET A 263 -10.74 -9.17 -5.52
N ASP A 264 -9.83 -8.95 -4.55
CA ASP A 264 -9.45 -7.60 -4.17
C ASP A 264 -9.10 -6.75 -5.41
N ASN A 265 -9.45 -5.47 -5.34
CA ASN A 265 -9.44 -4.56 -6.50
C ASN A 265 -8.11 -4.56 -7.27
N ASP A 266 -6.98 -4.59 -6.57
CA ASP A 266 -5.65 -4.59 -7.18
C ASP A 266 -5.38 -5.88 -7.96
N TYR A 267 -5.82 -7.05 -7.47
CA TYR A 267 -5.70 -8.32 -8.19
C TYR A 267 -6.70 -8.43 -9.35
N ALA A 268 -7.93 -7.92 -9.20
CA ALA A 268 -8.92 -7.90 -10.27
C ALA A 268 -8.49 -6.98 -11.43
N LYS A 269 -7.84 -5.84 -11.14
CA LYS A 269 -7.22 -5.00 -12.17
C LYS A 269 -6.04 -5.69 -12.83
N LEU A 270 -5.24 -6.41 -12.03
CA LEU A 270 -4.12 -7.20 -12.54
C LEU A 270 -4.62 -8.30 -13.50
N SER A 271 -5.71 -9.00 -13.20
CA SER A 271 -6.29 -10.00 -14.11
C SER A 271 -6.77 -9.39 -15.42
N ILE A 272 -7.49 -8.28 -15.38
CA ILE A 272 -8.03 -7.60 -16.60
C ILE A 272 -6.90 -7.07 -17.51
N SER A 273 -5.77 -6.69 -16.93
CA SER A 273 -4.61 -6.17 -17.66
C SER A 273 -3.66 -7.26 -18.19
N LEU A 274 -3.90 -8.53 -17.86
CA LEU A 274 -3.05 -9.64 -18.32
C LEU A 274 -3.10 -9.78 -19.85
N ARG A 275 -1.96 -10.10 -20.46
CA ARG A 275 -1.80 -10.33 -21.90
C ARG A 275 -0.98 -11.59 -22.13
N VAL A 276 -1.29 -12.32 -23.20
CA VAL A 276 -0.52 -13.50 -23.61
C VAL A 276 0.80 -13.09 -24.29
N PRO A 277 1.92 -13.78 -24.02
CA PRO A 277 3.18 -13.54 -24.71
C PRO A 277 2.99 -13.76 -26.22
N GLY A 278 3.40 -12.80 -27.05
CA GLY A 278 3.26 -12.92 -28.51
C GLY A 278 1.95 -12.38 -29.10
N GLY A 279 0.99 -11.93 -28.29
CA GLY A 279 -0.28 -11.30 -28.71
C GLY A 279 -0.15 -9.90 -29.32
N GLY A 280 1.00 -9.54 -29.89
CA GLY A 280 1.16 -8.30 -30.65
C GLY A 280 0.38 -8.42 -31.96
N LYS A 281 -0.75 -7.70 -32.08
CA LYS A 281 -1.59 -7.50 -33.28
C LYS A 281 -1.22 -8.44 -34.44
N LYS A 282 -1.96 -9.54 -34.61
CA LYS A 282 -1.96 -10.29 -35.88
C LYS A 282 -2.08 -9.27 -37.02
N LYS A 283 -1.01 -9.12 -37.81
CA LYS A 283 -1.05 -8.39 -39.07
C LYS A 283 -2.21 -9.00 -39.84
N ALA A 284 -3.20 -8.18 -40.23
CA ALA A 284 -4.37 -8.65 -40.95
C ALA A 284 -3.92 -9.60 -42.08
N PRO A 285 -4.57 -10.76 -42.26
CA PRO A 285 -4.19 -11.66 -43.34
C PRO A 285 -4.31 -10.87 -44.64
N ALA A 286 -3.20 -10.81 -45.40
CA ALA A 286 -3.22 -10.29 -46.74
C ALA A 286 -4.31 -11.08 -47.47
N SER A 287 -5.37 -10.39 -47.87
CA SER A 287 -6.44 -10.96 -48.68
C SER A 287 -5.78 -11.58 -49.90
N ALA A 288 -5.86 -12.91 -50.00
CA ALA A 288 -5.62 -13.61 -51.24
C ALA A 288 -6.66 -13.10 -52.24
N ALA A 289 -6.24 -12.20 -53.12
CA ALA A 289 -6.99 -11.86 -54.31
C ALA A 289 -6.73 -12.96 -55.34
N ASP A 290 -7.84 -13.58 -55.69
CA ASP A 290 -8.09 -14.66 -56.62
C ASP A 290 -7.45 -14.46 -58.00
N ALA A 291 -7.11 -15.58 -58.61
CA ALA A 291 -6.60 -15.67 -59.97
C ALA A 291 -7.77 -15.46 -60.96
N GLY A 292 -7.59 -14.55 -61.92
CA GLY A 292 -8.47 -14.41 -63.07
C GLY A 292 -7.65 -14.10 -64.31
N GLU A 293 -7.56 -15.08 -65.20
CA GLU A 293 -7.00 -14.98 -66.56
C GLU A 293 -7.75 -13.93 -67.41
N GLY A 294 -7.01 -13.23 -68.28
CA GLY A 294 -7.59 -12.41 -69.34
C GLY A 294 -6.52 -11.59 -70.07
N ALA A 295 -6.23 -11.99 -71.30
CA ALA A 295 -5.17 -11.47 -72.16
C ALA A 295 -5.50 -10.13 -72.85
N GLU A 296 -4.42 -9.56 -73.40
CA GLU A 296 -4.31 -8.65 -74.54
C GLU A 296 -4.42 -7.11 -74.39
N ALA A 297 -3.25 -6.49 -74.60
CA ALA A 297 -2.93 -5.45 -75.59
C ALA A 297 -3.50 -4.03 -75.44
N GLY A 298 -2.58 -3.05 -75.38
CA GLY A 298 -2.87 -1.63 -75.64
C GLY A 298 -1.72 -0.72 -75.21
N GLU A 299 -0.98 -0.20 -76.20
CA GLU A 299 0.14 0.75 -76.11
C GLU A 299 -0.24 2.13 -75.52
N ALA A 300 0.79 2.85 -75.05
CA ALA A 300 1.02 4.31 -75.05
C ALA A 300 -0.07 5.22 -74.42
N ASP A 301 0.21 6.23 -73.62
CA ASP A 301 1.10 7.36 -73.84
C ASP A 301 1.42 8.06 -72.50
N GLU A 302 2.47 8.88 -72.54
CA GLU A 302 2.93 9.83 -71.54
C GLU A 302 1.94 10.99 -71.28
N ASP A 303 2.35 11.86 -70.35
CA ASP A 303 1.91 13.25 -70.11
C ASP A 303 0.84 13.46 -69.03
N GLU A 304 1.21 13.92 -67.83
CA GLU A 304 1.68 15.28 -67.47
C GLU A 304 0.51 16.25 -67.22
N TYR A 305 0.63 16.90 -66.05
CA TYR A 305 0.14 18.24 -65.75
C TYR A 305 -1.34 18.46 -65.33
N ALA A 306 -1.45 18.60 -64.01
CA ALA A 306 -1.98 19.78 -63.31
C ALA A 306 -3.44 20.23 -63.54
N GLY A 307 -4.14 20.28 -62.40
CA GLY A 307 -4.67 21.56 -61.93
C GLY A 307 -6.19 21.66 -61.87
N GLY A 308 -6.67 22.20 -60.75
CA GLY A 308 -7.89 22.99 -60.75
C GLY A 308 -8.97 22.54 -59.79
N LEU A 309 -8.93 23.14 -58.59
CA LEU A 309 -10.04 23.28 -57.66
C LEU A 309 -11.33 23.79 -58.34
N CYS A 310 -12.47 23.24 -57.91
CA CYS A 310 -13.64 23.96 -57.42
C CYS A 310 -14.44 23.02 -56.51
#